data_AF-A0A0R2XD77-F1
#
_entry.id   AF-A0A0R2XD77-F1
#
_cell.length_a   1.000
_cell.length_b   1.000
_cell.length_c   1.000
_cell.angle_alpha   90.00
_cell.angle_beta   90.00
_cell.angle_gamma   90.00
#
_symmetry.space_group_name_H-M   'P 1'
#
loop_
_entity.id
_entity.type
_entity.pdbx_description
1 polymer ?
#
loop_
_entity_poly.entity_id
_entity_poly.type
_entity_poly.pdbx_seq_one_letter_code
_entity_poly.pdbx_strand_id
1 'polypeptide(L)'
;MKSSVIPVYLDSARRSGFSLIEVVLAIGIFLVTVLALVGLLGPTLQSVDEVEKTDEVASVVNTVNAFLQSSSKINPDGSKFDAIYQAVKSGDFATVLVFRAYASPADSSGIGLKVGFQKDENAESPDPATPIDISAAILADSEFADAAATIYRVVLSASSVLPTPTATPEKYRSTDRTNGIYTMKAALGDYEEGSFAMEVRIFAENPGPTFSSTTDLATLADEEPIFTYNTAVVR
;
A
#
# COMPACT_ATOMS: atom_id res chain seq x y z
N MET A 1 -61.54 82.30 -3.89
CA MET A 1 -61.22 81.11 -4.70
C MET A 1 -60.63 80.05 -3.78
N LYS A 2 -61.21 78.85 -3.78
CA LYS A 2 -60.87 77.73 -2.88
C LYS A 2 -59.42 77.27 -3.08
N SER A 3 -58.61 77.34 -2.04
CA SER A 3 -57.32 76.65 -1.96
C SER A 3 -57.59 75.17 -1.69
N SER A 4 -57.35 74.32 -2.69
CA SER A 4 -57.44 72.87 -2.56
C SER A 4 -56.14 72.37 -1.90
N VAL A 5 -56.24 71.99 -0.62
CA VAL A 5 -55.15 71.33 0.10
C VAL A 5 -55.24 69.84 -0.23
N ILE A 6 -54.23 69.31 -0.91
CA ILE A 6 -54.08 67.88 -1.17
C ILE A 6 -53.60 67.21 0.13
N PRO A 7 -54.29 66.20 0.67
CA PRO A 7 -53.76 65.44 1.79
C PRO A 7 -52.68 64.48 1.29
N VAL A 8 -51.44 64.70 1.75
CA VAL A 8 -50.37 63.70 1.64
C VAL A 8 -50.70 62.57 2.62
N TYR A 9 -51.16 61.42 2.11
CA TYR A 9 -51.22 60.19 2.88
C TYR A 9 -49.78 59.75 3.13
N LEU A 10 -49.26 60.00 4.33
CA LEU A 10 -48.06 59.32 4.81
C LEU A 10 -48.44 57.85 5.00
N ASP A 11 -48.11 57.04 4.01
CA ASP A 11 -48.20 55.59 4.11
C ASP A 11 -47.33 55.18 5.31
N SER A 12 -48.00 54.77 6.39
CA SER A 12 -47.31 54.30 7.58
C SER A 12 -46.65 53.00 7.19
N ALA A 13 -45.35 53.04 6.88
CA ALA A 13 -44.54 51.86 6.66
C ALA A 13 -44.71 50.94 7.88
N ARG A 14 -45.60 49.96 7.73
CA ARG A 14 -45.94 48.98 8.75
C ARG A 14 -44.62 48.27 9.05
N ARG A 15 -44.02 48.54 10.21
CA ARG A 15 -42.87 47.79 10.68
C ARG A 15 -43.34 46.34 10.91
N SER A 16 -43.15 45.52 9.88
CA SER A 16 -43.40 44.08 9.92
C SER A 16 -42.28 43.44 10.72
N GLY A 17 -42.49 43.25 12.02
CA GLY A 17 -41.65 42.35 12.80
C GLY A 17 -41.94 40.90 12.43
N PHE A 18 -40.94 40.04 12.56
CA PHE A 18 -41.13 38.60 12.38
C PHE A 18 -42.03 38.04 13.49
N SER A 19 -42.94 37.14 13.12
CA SER A 19 -43.75 36.42 14.11
C SER A 19 -42.88 35.43 14.89
N LEU A 20 -43.20 35.19 16.17
CA LEU A 20 -42.49 34.22 17.01
C LEU A 20 -42.47 32.82 16.36
N ILE A 21 -43.57 32.41 15.71
CA ILE A 21 -43.63 31.12 15.02
C ILE A 21 -42.69 31.06 13.80
N GLU A 22 -42.53 32.18 13.10
CA GLU A 22 -41.67 32.25 11.91
C GLU A 22 -40.20 32.15 12.29
N VAL A 23 -39.79 32.82 13.37
CA VAL A 23 -38.44 32.73 13.92
C VAL A 23 -38.14 31.33 14.45
N VAL A 24 -39.08 30.73 15.20
CA VAL A 24 -38.91 29.36 15.71
C VAL A 24 -38.83 28.34 14.58
N LEU A 25 -39.66 28.48 13.55
CA LEU A 25 -39.62 27.62 12.37
C LEU A 25 -38.29 27.79 11.61
N ALA A 26 -37.83 29.02 11.41
CA ALA A 26 -36.55 29.31 10.75
C ALA A 26 -35.37 28.70 11.51
N ILE A 27 -35.31 28.87 12.83
CA ILE A 27 -34.27 28.25 13.67
C ILE A 27 -34.39 26.72 13.64
N GLY A 28 -35.61 26.18 13.68
CA GLY A 28 -35.86 24.74 13.61
C GLY A 28 -35.34 24.12 12.31
N ILE A 29 -35.68 24.69 11.16
CA ILE A 29 -35.17 24.22 9.86
C ILE A 29 -33.66 24.38 9.77
N PHE A 30 -33.12 25.52 10.23
CA PHE A 30 -31.68 25.75 10.23
C PHE A 30 -30.93 24.70 11.06
N LEU A 31 -31.38 24.40 12.28
CA LEU A 31 -30.73 23.40 13.13
C LEU A 31 -30.85 21.98 12.56
N VAL A 32 -32.02 21.61 12.03
CA VAL A 32 -32.22 20.29 11.41
C VAL A 32 -31.32 20.11 10.20
N THR A 33 -31.18 21.13 9.34
CA THR A 33 -30.30 21.05 8.16
C THR A 33 -28.82 20.97 8.55
N VAL A 34 -28.36 21.72 9.55
CA VAL A 34 -26.97 21.61 10.06
C VAL A 34 -26.71 20.21 10.64
N LEU A 35 -27.63 19.68 11.45
CA LEU A 35 -27.49 18.33 12.01
C LEU A 35 -27.48 17.25 10.92
N ALA A 36 -28.32 17.39 9.89
CA ALA A 36 -28.32 16.48 8.75
C ALA A 36 -26.99 16.53 7.99
N LEU A 37 -26.44 17.72 7.72
CA LEU A 37 -25.16 17.88 7.03
C LEU A 37 -24.00 17.30 7.84
N VAL A 38 -23.92 17.60 9.14
CA VAL A 38 -22.89 17.04 10.02
C VAL A 38 -23.03 15.53 10.15
N GLY A 39 -24.27 15.01 10.19
CA GLY A 39 -24.55 13.57 10.21
C GLY A 39 -24.06 12.83 8.96
N LEU A 40 -23.96 13.51 7.82
CA LEU A 40 -23.44 12.94 6.58
C LEU A 40 -21.91 13.07 6.45
N LEU A 41 -21.25 13.94 7.24
CA LEU A 41 -19.78 14.12 7.17
C LEU A 41 -19.01 12.88 7.60
N GLY A 42 -19.46 12.16 8.63
CA GLY A 42 -18.78 10.94 9.09
C GLY A 42 -18.70 9.86 8.00
N PRO A 43 -19.85 9.42 7.45
CA PRO A 43 -19.87 8.42 6.38
C PRO A 43 -19.16 8.88 5.09
N THR A 44 -19.21 10.17 4.75
CA THR A 44 -18.52 10.67 3.56
C THR A 44 -17.00 10.68 3.72
N LEU A 45 -16.48 11.08 4.89
CA LEU A 45 -15.04 11.00 5.17
C LEU A 45 -14.54 9.56 5.19
N GLN A 46 -15.29 8.65 5.81
CA GLN A 46 -14.94 7.23 5.80
C GLN A 46 -14.95 6.65 4.38
N SER A 47 -15.96 6.98 3.57
CA SER A 47 -16.02 6.53 2.17
C SER A 47 -14.85 7.05 1.33
N VAL A 48 -14.37 8.27 1.58
CA VAL A 48 -13.20 8.81 0.86
C VAL A 48 -11.93 8.08 1.28
N ASP A 49 -11.74 7.86 2.59
CA ASP A 49 -10.59 7.13 3.15
C ASP A 49 -10.52 5.68 2.64
N GLU A 50 -11.65 4.98 2.59
CA GLU A 50 -11.73 3.60 2.07
C GLU A 50 -11.35 3.54 0.58
N VAL A 51 -11.77 4.52 -0.22
CA VAL A 51 -11.43 4.61 -1.66
C VAL A 51 -9.95 4.91 -1.84
N GLU A 52 -9.40 5.89 -1.11
CA GLU A 52 -7.98 6.24 -1.17
C GLU A 52 -7.10 5.03 -0.83
N LYS A 53 -7.40 4.34 0.28
CA LYS A 53 -6.68 3.13 0.68
C LYS A 53 -6.77 2.02 -0.37
N THR A 54 -7.93 1.85 -1.00
CA THR A 54 -8.13 0.83 -2.05
C THR A 54 -7.30 1.14 -3.29
N ASP A 55 -7.30 2.40 -3.74
CA ASP A 55 -6.56 2.85 -4.92
C ASP A 55 -5.04 2.75 -4.69
N GLU A 56 -4.57 3.13 -3.49
CA GLU A 56 -3.17 2.98 -3.10
C GLU A 56 -2.71 1.52 -3.10
N VAL A 57 -3.47 0.63 -2.44
CA VAL A 57 -3.15 -0.81 -2.41
C VAL A 57 -3.14 -1.40 -3.82
N ALA A 58 -4.10 -1.05 -4.67
CA ALA A 58 -4.13 -1.50 -6.06
C ALA A 58 -2.89 -1.01 -6.85
N SER A 59 -2.46 0.23 -6.62
CA SER A 59 -1.23 0.78 -7.22
C SER A 59 0.01 0.01 -6.76
N VAL A 60 0.12 -0.32 -5.47
CA VAL A 60 1.24 -1.12 -4.93
C VAL A 60 1.24 -2.53 -5.52
N VAL A 61 0.09 -3.21 -5.54
CA VAL A 61 -0.05 -4.56 -6.13
C VAL A 61 0.37 -4.57 -7.59
N ASN A 62 -0.09 -3.60 -8.38
CA ASN A 62 0.29 -3.49 -9.80
C ASN A 62 1.80 -3.22 -9.96
N THR A 63 2.37 -2.36 -9.12
CA THR A 63 3.80 -2.04 -9.12
C THR A 63 4.64 -3.28 -8.82
N VAL A 64 4.29 -4.03 -7.77
CA VAL A 64 4.98 -5.27 -7.37
C VAL A 64 4.90 -6.30 -8.48
N ASN A 65 3.71 -6.55 -9.03
CA ASN A 65 3.54 -7.53 -10.10
C ASN A 65 4.32 -7.14 -11.37
N ALA A 66 4.26 -5.87 -11.77
CA ALA A 66 5.02 -5.37 -12.90
C ALA A 66 6.54 -5.51 -12.66
N PHE A 67 7.00 -5.17 -11.46
CA PHE A 67 8.40 -5.30 -11.08
C PHE A 67 8.87 -6.76 -11.13
N LEU A 68 8.15 -7.69 -10.49
CA LEU A 68 8.54 -9.11 -10.47
C LEU A 68 8.50 -9.77 -11.85
N GLN A 69 7.57 -9.38 -12.72
CA GLN A 69 7.40 -10.03 -14.03
C GLN A 69 8.25 -9.40 -15.14
N SER A 70 8.42 -8.07 -15.12
CA SER A 70 8.95 -7.33 -16.27
C SER A 70 10.21 -6.51 -16.01
N SER A 71 10.65 -6.37 -14.76
CA SER A 71 11.82 -5.57 -14.43
C SER A 71 13.09 -6.17 -15.05
N SER A 72 13.73 -5.43 -15.96
CA SER A 72 15.05 -5.76 -16.49
C SER A 72 16.18 -5.59 -15.47
N LYS A 73 15.87 -5.02 -14.30
CA LYS A 73 16.85 -4.82 -13.23
C LYS A 73 17.11 -6.09 -12.43
N ILE A 74 16.16 -7.02 -12.41
CA ILE A 74 16.27 -8.29 -11.69
C ILE A 74 17.11 -9.23 -12.56
N ASN A 75 18.29 -9.60 -12.08
CA ASN A 75 19.24 -10.48 -12.76
C ASN A 75 19.34 -10.24 -14.29
N PRO A 76 19.87 -9.08 -14.74
CA PRO A 76 19.79 -8.65 -16.15
C PRO A 76 20.39 -9.64 -17.15
N ASP A 77 21.41 -10.39 -16.73
CA ASP A 77 22.16 -11.32 -17.56
C ASP A 77 21.71 -12.79 -17.37
N GLY A 78 20.64 -13.03 -16.61
CA GLY A 78 20.21 -14.38 -16.23
C GLY A 78 18.70 -14.54 -16.04
N SER A 79 18.34 -15.65 -15.39
CA SER A 79 16.94 -15.98 -15.10
C SER A 79 16.43 -15.15 -13.92
N LYS A 80 15.35 -14.38 -14.14
CA LYS A 80 14.62 -13.69 -13.06
C LYS A 80 14.01 -14.67 -12.08
N PHE A 81 13.48 -15.77 -12.62
CA PHE A 81 12.92 -16.85 -11.82
C PHE A 81 13.95 -17.37 -10.83
N ASP A 82 15.15 -17.70 -11.31
CA ASP A 82 16.21 -18.28 -10.48
C ASP A 82 16.61 -17.29 -9.38
N ALA A 83 16.75 -16.01 -9.73
CA ALA A 83 17.15 -14.96 -8.79
C ALA A 83 16.12 -14.75 -7.68
N ILE A 84 14.83 -14.68 -8.03
CA ILE A 84 13.72 -14.52 -7.06
C ILE A 84 13.54 -15.78 -6.22
N TYR A 85 13.62 -16.97 -6.83
CA TYR A 85 13.53 -18.23 -6.13
C TYR A 85 14.64 -18.34 -5.07
N GLN A 86 15.87 -18.00 -5.43
CA GLN A 86 17.01 -18.07 -4.52
C GLN A 86 16.90 -17.07 -3.38
N ALA A 87 16.38 -15.86 -3.63
CA ALA A 87 16.14 -14.89 -2.56
C ALA A 87 15.15 -15.43 -1.54
N VAL A 88 14.00 -15.93 -2.00
CA VAL A 88 13.02 -16.54 -1.11
C VAL A 88 13.55 -17.80 -0.45
N LYS A 89 14.40 -18.59 -1.13
CA LYS A 89 14.98 -19.81 -0.57
C LYS A 89 16.04 -19.54 0.50
N SER A 90 16.81 -18.45 0.37
CA SER A 90 17.88 -18.10 1.30
C SER A 90 17.34 -17.74 2.68
N GLY A 91 16.24 -16.99 2.73
CA GLY A 91 15.65 -16.50 3.98
C GLY A 91 14.30 -17.12 4.36
N ASP A 92 13.76 -18.04 3.56
CA ASP A 92 12.33 -18.46 3.51
C ASP A 92 11.34 -17.37 3.05
N PHE A 93 11.82 -16.14 2.87
CA PHE A 93 11.09 -15.01 2.32
C PHE A 93 12.05 -14.10 1.54
N ALA A 94 11.47 -13.19 0.76
CA ALA A 94 12.18 -12.04 0.25
C ALA A 94 11.38 -10.75 0.46
N THR A 95 12.06 -9.63 0.69
CA THR A 95 11.42 -8.33 0.89
C THR A 95 11.57 -7.44 -0.33
N VAL A 96 10.46 -6.89 -0.81
CA VAL A 96 10.40 -5.79 -1.78
C VAL A 96 9.85 -4.56 -1.09
N LEU A 97 10.43 -3.40 -1.36
CA LEU A 97 9.96 -2.12 -0.84
C LEU A 97 9.43 -1.28 -1.99
N VAL A 98 8.26 -0.67 -1.80
CA VAL A 98 7.61 0.24 -2.75
C VAL A 98 7.32 1.56 -2.07
N PHE A 99 7.85 2.66 -2.60
CA PHE A 99 7.65 3.98 -2.00
C PHE A 99 7.83 5.10 -3.02
N ARG A 100 7.32 6.27 -2.68
CA ARG A 100 7.58 7.50 -3.44
C ARG A 100 8.77 8.21 -2.80
N ALA A 101 9.71 8.67 -3.61
CA ALA A 101 10.88 9.40 -3.15
C ALA A 101 11.03 10.72 -3.91
N TYR A 102 11.54 11.74 -3.23
CA TYR A 102 11.94 12.99 -3.88
C TYR A 102 13.16 12.74 -4.78
N ALA A 103 13.24 13.45 -5.90
CA ALA A 103 14.33 13.32 -6.86
C ALA A 103 15.69 13.75 -6.27
N SER A 104 15.66 14.67 -5.31
CA SER A 104 16.81 15.06 -4.50
C SER A 104 16.34 15.62 -3.16
N PRO A 105 17.11 15.43 -2.07
CA PRO A 105 16.82 16.09 -0.79
C PRO A 105 16.81 17.62 -0.89
N ALA A 106 17.48 18.20 -1.89
CA ALA A 106 17.54 19.64 -2.13
C ALA A 106 16.51 20.15 -3.14
N ASP A 107 15.82 19.26 -3.86
CA ASP A 107 14.84 19.61 -4.90
C ASP A 107 13.61 18.69 -4.80
N SER A 108 12.61 19.18 -4.08
CA SER A 108 11.31 18.52 -3.91
C SER A 108 10.36 18.69 -5.09
N SER A 109 10.81 19.27 -6.22
CA SER A 109 9.96 19.50 -7.39
C SER A 109 9.57 18.24 -8.15
N GLY A 110 10.29 17.12 -7.94
CA GLY A 110 10.01 15.83 -8.57
C GLY A 110 9.84 14.71 -7.54
N ILE A 111 8.74 13.95 -7.66
CA ILE A 111 8.50 12.72 -6.90
C ILE A 111 8.48 11.55 -7.87
N GLY A 112 9.31 10.54 -7.62
CA GLY A 112 9.38 9.30 -8.39
C GLY A 112 8.94 8.08 -7.58
N LEU A 113 8.41 7.07 -8.27
CA LEU A 113 8.15 5.76 -7.66
C LEU A 113 9.45 4.96 -7.62
N LYS A 114 9.76 4.41 -6.45
CA LYS A 114 10.86 3.48 -6.20
C LYS A 114 10.28 2.11 -5.88
N VAL A 115 10.86 1.09 -6.49
CA VAL A 115 10.57 -0.31 -6.21
C VAL A 115 11.85 -1.11 -6.34
N GLY A 116 12.10 -1.99 -5.37
CA GLY A 116 13.26 -2.84 -5.37
C GLY A 116 13.28 -3.81 -4.20
N PHE A 117 14.18 -4.77 -4.25
CA PHE A 117 14.46 -5.67 -3.14
C PHE A 117 15.20 -4.94 -2.03
N GLN A 118 14.95 -5.36 -0.79
CA GLN A 118 15.81 -4.99 0.33
C GLN A 118 17.23 -5.49 0.06
N LYS A 119 18.21 -4.81 0.64
CA LYS A 119 19.59 -5.28 0.63
C LYS A 119 19.72 -6.64 1.31
N ASP A 120 20.68 -7.44 0.87
CA ASP A 120 21.09 -8.70 1.50
C ASP A 120 20.06 -9.85 1.40
N GLU A 121 19.03 -9.70 0.54
CA GLU A 121 17.99 -10.73 0.27
C GLU A 121 18.55 -12.04 -0.34
N ASN A 122 19.84 -12.09 -0.68
CA ASN A 122 20.56 -13.28 -1.12
C ASN A 122 21.91 -13.48 -0.39
N ALA A 123 22.16 -12.77 0.72
CA ALA A 123 23.48 -12.73 1.35
C ALA A 123 23.96 -14.09 1.89
N GLU A 124 23.04 -15.01 2.19
CA GLU A 124 23.36 -16.38 2.64
C GLU A 124 23.09 -17.46 1.58
N SER A 125 22.84 -17.07 0.32
CA SER A 125 22.54 -18.05 -0.73
C SER A 125 23.73 -19.00 -0.96
N PRO A 126 23.51 -20.32 -0.99
CA PRO A 126 24.56 -21.30 -1.28
C PRO A 126 25.07 -21.24 -2.74
N ASP A 127 24.40 -20.48 -3.61
CA ASP A 127 24.81 -20.25 -5.00
C ASP A 127 25.07 -18.76 -5.28
N PRO A 128 26.34 -18.32 -5.26
CA PRO A 128 26.72 -16.93 -5.51
C PRO A 128 26.57 -16.51 -6.99
N ALA A 129 26.15 -17.42 -7.90
CA ALA A 129 26.04 -17.13 -9.33
C ALA A 129 24.69 -16.53 -9.76
N THR A 130 23.69 -16.47 -8.87
CA THR A 130 22.34 -15.92 -9.16
C THR A 130 21.86 -14.83 -8.17
N PRO A 131 22.68 -13.85 -7.75
CA PRO A 131 22.25 -12.93 -6.70
C PRO A 131 21.28 -11.87 -7.24
N ILE A 132 20.15 -11.69 -6.54
CA ILE A 132 19.42 -10.42 -6.56
C ILE A 132 20.32 -9.29 -6.01
N ASP A 133 21.26 -9.63 -5.12
CA ASP A 133 22.12 -8.67 -4.40
C ASP A 133 23.15 -7.92 -5.27
N ILE A 134 23.48 -8.45 -6.45
CA ILE A 134 24.32 -7.74 -7.45
C ILE A 134 23.49 -7.02 -8.52
N SER A 135 22.17 -7.11 -8.43
CA SER A 135 21.27 -6.59 -9.45
C SER A 135 20.90 -5.14 -9.15
N ALA A 136 20.63 -4.35 -10.20
CA ALA A 136 20.15 -2.96 -10.06
C ALA A 136 18.74 -2.87 -9.43
N ALA A 137 18.19 -4.00 -8.99
CA ALA A 137 16.91 -4.14 -8.34
C ALA A 137 17.00 -3.96 -6.81
N ILE A 138 18.20 -3.90 -6.21
CA ILE A 138 18.39 -3.61 -4.78
C ILE A 138 18.20 -2.11 -4.51
N LEU A 139 17.54 -1.80 -3.40
CA LEU A 139 17.46 -0.45 -2.85
C LEU A 139 18.58 -0.20 -1.85
N ALA A 140 19.25 0.93 -1.98
CA ALA A 140 20.26 1.36 -1.02
C ALA A 140 19.61 2.07 0.18
N ASP A 141 20.18 1.92 1.38
CA ASP A 141 19.63 2.53 2.60
C ASP A 141 19.50 4.06 2.51
N SER A 142 20.38 4.71 1.75
CA SER A 142 20.31 6.15 1.50
C SER A 142 19.05 6.59 0.74
N GLU A 143 18.41 5.70 -0.03
CA GLU A 143 17.22 6.02 -0.81
C GLU A 143 15.97 6.20 0.08
N PHE A 144 15.97 5.66 1.30
CA PHE A 144 14.84 5.79 2.22
C PHE A 144 14.76 7.16 2.89
N ALA A 145 15.89 7.87 3.00
CA ALA A 145 15.93 9.21 3.60
C ALA A 145 15.09 10.23 2.81
N ASP A 146 14.90 9.99 1.52
CA ASP A 146 14.13 10.85 0.61
C ASP A 146 12.68 10.38 0.42
N ALA A 147 12.21 9.42 1.22
CA ALA A 147 10.84 8.92 1.11
C ALA A 147 9.82 10.03 1.40
N ALA A 148 8.95 10.27 0.44
CA ALA A 148 7.97 11.35 0.43
C ALA A 148 6.62 10.97 1.06
N ALA A 149 6.39 9.67 1.27
CA ALA A 149 5.14 9.08 1.77
C ALA A 149 5.43 7.71 2.41
N THR A 150 4.36 7.00 2.79
CA THR A 150 4.38 5.62 3.27
C THR A 150 5.33 4.74 2.46
N ILE A 151 6.13 3.94 3.17
CA ILE A 151 6.93 2.88 2.57
C ILE A 151 6.13 1.58 2.71
N TYR A 152 5.83 0.94 1.59
CA TYR A 152 5.16 -0.36 1.61
C TYR A 152 6.20 -1.47 1.60
N ARG A 153 6.21 -2.26 2.68
CA ARG A 153 7.00 -3.49 2.77
C ARG A 153 6.19 -4.65 2.23
N VAL A 154 6.78 -5.36 1.30
CA VAL A 154 6.15 -6.45 0.57
C VAL A 154 6.95 -7.71 0.86
N VAL A 155 6.40 -8.58 1.69
CA VAL A 155 7.03 -9.87 2.03
C VAL A 155 6.54 -10.91 1.03
N LEU A 156 7.46 -11.45 0.25
CA LEU A 156 7.28 -12.54 -0.68
C LEU A 156 7.66 -13.84 0.03
N SER A 157 6.78 -14.83 0.06
CA SER A 157 7.07 -16.14 0.65
C SER A 157 6.43 -17.25 -0.15
N ALA A 158 6.84 -18.49 0.09
CA ALA A 158 6.20 -19.67 -0.50
C ALA A 158 4.67 -19.64 -0.29
N SER A 159 3.90 -19.82 -1.36
CA SER A 159 2.43 -19.86 -1.28
C SER A 159 1.91 -21.20 -0.76
N SER A 160 0.73 -21.18 -0.12
CA SER A 160 -0.04 -22.39 0.18
C SER A 160 -0.41 -23.20 -1.07
N VAL A 161 -0.46 -22.57 -2.25
CA VAL A 161 -0.84 -23.22 -3.52
C VAL A 161 0.33 -23.86 -4.26
N LEU A 162 1.55 -23.79 -3.71
CA LEU A 162 2.69 -24.56 -4.23
C LEU A 162 2.31 -26.05 -4.29
N PRO A 163 2.48 -26.71 -5.45
CA PRO A 163 2.01 -28.07 -5.65
C PRO A 163 2.86 -29.06 -4.85
N THR A 164 2.33 -29.54 -3.73
CA THR A 164 3.02 -30.55 -2.90
C THR A 164 2.38 -31.92 -3.13
N PRO A 165 3.13 -32.94 -3.61
CA PRO A 165 2.58 -34.28 -3.80
C PRO A 165 2.09 -34.89 -2.49
N THR A 166 0.97 -35.62 -2.50
CA THR A 166 0.40 -36.24 -1.28
C THR A 166 1.38 -37.19 -0.58
N ALA A 167 2.24 -37.88 -1.36
CA ALA A 167 3.25 -38.79 -0.81
C ALA A 167 4.46 -38.06 -0.20
N THR A 168 4.70 -36.81 -0.59
CA THR A 168 5.81 -35.97 -0.14
C THR A 168 5.32 -34.53 0.07
N PRO A 169 4.47 -34.29 1.08
CA PRO A 169 3.83 -32.99 1.29
C PRO A 169 4.84 -31.87 1.58
N GLU A 170 6.07 -32.22 1.98
CA GLU A 170 7.16 -31.27 2.19
C GLU A 170 8.12 -31.11 1.01
N LYS A 171 7.79 -31.59 -0.20
CA LYS A 171 8.72 -31.58 -1.35
C LYS A 171 9.26 -30.17 -1.63
N TYR A 172 8.40 -29.17 -1.69
CA TYR A 172 8.79 -27.80 -2.04
C TYR A 172 8.74 -26.80 -0.88
N ARG A 173 7.84 -27.00 0.08
CA ARG A 173 7.67 -26.13 1.25
C ARG A 173 7.26 -26.92 2.49
N SER A 174 7.38 -26.35 3.69
CA SER A 174 6.87 -26.94 4.93
C SER A 174 5.35 -27.13 4.91
N THR A 175 4.85 -28.07 5.72
CA THR A 175 3.40 -28.25 5.96
C THR A 175 2.82 -27.14 6.82
N ASP A 176 3.59 -26.68 7.81
CA ASP A 176 3.19 -25.67 8.77
C ASP A 176 3.89 -24.33 8.50
N ARG A 177 3.29 -23.27 9.03
CA ARG A 177 3.84 -21.92 8.96
C ARG A 177 4.66 -21.59 10.20
N THR A 178 5.77 -20.90 10.01
CA THR A 178 6.55 -20.26 11.07
C THR A 178 6.56 -18.76 10.77
N ASN A 179 6.24 -17.93 11.76
CA ASN A 179 6.10 -16.48 11.57
C ASN A 179 5.15 -16.09 10.40
N GLY A 180 4.09 -16.88 10.24
CA GLY A 180 3.09 -16.66 9.20
C GLY A 180 3.50 -17.05 7.77
N ILE A 181 4.68 -17.64 7.55
CA ILE A 181 5.16 -18.08 6.23
C ILE A 181 5.50 -19.56 6.19
N TYR A 182 5.54 -20.14 4.99
CA TYR A 182 6.08 -21.47 4.78
C TYR A 182 7.60 -21.43 4.53
N THR A 183 8.32 -22.38 5.09
CA THR A 183 9.76 -22.58 4.83
C THR A 183 9.95 -23.27 3.50
N MET A 184 10.87 -22.78 2.67
CA MET A 184 11.23 -23.39 1.40
C MET A 184 12.08 -24.64 1.63
N LYS A 185 11.76 -25.75 0.95
CA LYS A 185 12.42 -27.05 1.14
C LYS A 185 13.32 -27.43 -0.03
N ALA A 186 12.79 -27.43 -1.26
CA ALA A 186 13.58 -27.76 -2.44
C ALA A 186 14.68 -26.73 -2.72
N ALA A 187 15.81 -27.21 -3.27
CA ALA A 187 16.78 -26.35 -3.92
C ALA A 187 16.31 -26.03 -5.35
N LEU A 188 16.83 -24.96 -5.95
CA LEU A 188 16.45 -24.54 -7.31
C LEU A 188 16.61 -25.66 -8.36
N GLY A 189 17.66 -26.48 -8.23
CA GLY A 189 17.90 -27.62 -9.14
C GLY A 189 16.89 -28.76 -9.01
N ASP A 190 16.28 -28.91 -7.83
CA ASP A 190 15.27 -29.95 -7.52
C ASP A 190 13.83 -29.43 -7.67
N TYR A 191 13.68 -28.14 -8.02
CA TYR A 191 12.40 -27.52 -8.25
C TYR A 191 11.98 -27.69 -9.72
N GLU A 192 11.05 -28.62 -9.94
CA GLU A 192 10.64 -29.08 -11.28
C GLU A 192 9.49 -28.27 -11.88
N GLU A 193 8.84 -27.41 -11.10
CA GLU A 193 7.69 -26.64 -11.57
C GLU A 193 8.11 -25.50 -12.51
N GLY A 194 7.31 -25.25 -13.55
CA GLY A 194 7.53 -24.13 -14.47
C GLY A 194 7.18 -22.75 -13.91
N SER A 195 6.63 -22.69 -12.69
CA SER A 195 6.31 -21.43 -12.02
C SER A 195 6.52 -21.55 -10.51
N PHE A 196 6.83 -20.43 -9.88
CA PHE A 196 7.02 -20.32 -8.44
C PHE A 196 5.90 -19.46 -7.87
N ALA A 197 4.93 -20.13 -7.23
CA ALA A 197 3.79 -19.47 -6.60
C ALA A 197 4.20 -18.90 -5.24
N MET A 198 3.98 -17.61 -5.07
CA MET A 198 4.33 -16.85 -3.87
C MET A 198 3.09 -16.22 -3.25
N GLU A 199 3.01 -16.25 -1.93
CA GLU A 199 2.12 -15.38 -1.16
C GLU A 199 2.83 -14.05 -0.94
N VAL A 200 2.11 -12.96 -1.21
CA VAL A 200 2.56 -11.58 -1.09
C VAL A 200 1.77 -10.93 0.03
N ARG A 201 2.46 -10.46 1.08
CA ARG A 201 1.89 -9.73 2.20
C ARG A 201 2.42 -8.30 2.20
N ILE A 202 1.54 -7.31 2.20
CA ILE A 202 1.90 -5.89 2.15
C ILE A 202 1.68 -5.28 3.53
N PHE A 203 2.65 -4.52 4.01
CA PHE A 203 2.63 -3.76 5.26
C PHE A 203 2.92 -2.29 4.97
N ALA A 204 2.26 -1.38 5.66
CA ALA A 204 2.45 0.06 5.51
C ALA A 204 3.33 0.58 6.65
N GLU A 205 4.50 1.11 6.32
CA GLU A 205 5.47 1.60 7.30
C GLU A 205 5.70 3.11 7.16
N ASN A 206 6.00 3.75 8.28
CA ASN A 206 6.27 5.18 8.32
C ASN A 206 7.70 5.46 7.79
N PRO A 207 7.89 6.35 6.79
CA PRO A 207 9.19 6.72 6.22
C PRO A 207 10.15 7.47 7.17
N GLY A 208 9.76 7.72 8.42
CA GLY A 208 10.52 8.54 9.36
C GLY A 208 11.94 8.03 9.68
N PRO A 209 12.71 8.75 10.50
CA PRO A 209 14.10 8.40 10.87
C PRO A 209 14.25 7.07 11.61
N THR A 210 13.13 6.44 11.95
CA THR A 210 13.04 5.12 12.59
C THR A 210 12.80 3.99 11.59
N PHE A 211 12.64 4.30 10.29
CA PHE A 211 12.49 3.27 9.27
C PHE A 211 13.74 2.40 9.23
N SER A 212 13.53 1.10 9.38
CA SER A 212 14.56 0.08 9.23
C SER A 212 14.26 -0.72 7.99
N SER A 213 15.20 -0.77 7.05
CA SER A 213 15.05 -1.64 5.88
C SER A 213 15.06 -3.12 6.28
N THR A 214 15.71 -3.50 7.38
CA THR A 214 15.75 -4.88 7.88
C THR A 214 14.39 -5.41 8.30
N THR A 215 13.97 -6.53 7.71
CA THR A 215 12.75 -7.27 8.09
C THR A 215 12.96 -8.17 9.30
N ASP A 216 12.12 -8.01 10.34
CA ASP A 216 11.93 -9.01 11.40
C ASP A 216 10.58 -9.73 11.21
N LEU A 217 10.64 -10.98 10.74
CA LEU A 217 9.45 -11.78 10.51
C LEU A 217 8.66 -12.07 11.78
N ALA A 218 9.30 -12.17 12.94
CA ALA A 218 8.57 -12.44 14.19
C ALA A 218 7.67 -11.25 14.54
N THR A 219 8.19 -10.03 14.41
CA THR A 219 7.42 -8.80 14.59
C THR A 219 6.29 -8.69 13.55
N LEU A 220 6.57 -8.95 12.27
CA LEU A 220 5.55 -8.89 11.22
C LEU A 220 4.48 -9.99 11.32
N ALA A 221 4.77 -11.12 11.99
CA ALA A 221 3.80 -12.19 12.17
C ALA A 221 2.63 -11.79 13.08
N ASP A 222 2.87 -10.86 14.00
CA ASP A 222 1.86 -10.30 14.91
C ASP A 222 1.13 -9.08 14.31
N GLU A 223 1.59 -8.58 13.16
CA GLU A 223 1.00 -7.45 12.46
C GLU A 223 0.04 -7.92 11.35
N GLU A 224 -1.12 -7.25 11.23
CA GLU A 224 -2.06 -7.52 10.15
C GLU A 224 -1.59 -6.82 8.85
N PRO A 225 -1.33 -7.58 7.76
CA PRO A 225 -0.97 -6.96 6.49
C PRO A 225 -2.17 -6.18 5.93
N ILE A 226 -1.91 -5.02 5.32
CA ILE A 226 -2.95 -4.20 4.67
C ILE A 226 -3.61 -4.94 3.50
N PHE A 227 -2.89 -5.87 2.88
CA PHE A 227 -3.39 -6.71 1.81
C PHE A 227 -2.53 -7.97 1.65
N THR A 228 -3.17 -9.09 1.32
CA THR A 228 -2.50 -10.36 1.01
C THR A 228 -3.07 -10.95 -0.27
N TYR A 229 -2.19 -11.39 -1.18
CA TYR A 229 -2.60 -12.06 -2.42
C TYR A 229 -1.55 -13.08 -2.86
N ASN A 230 -1.92 -13.96 -3.80
CA ASN A 230 -0.98 -14.90 -4.41
C ASN A 230 -0.56 -14.40 -5.79
N THR A 231 0.72 -14.54 -6.10
CA THR A 231 1.31 -14.27 -7.42
C THR A 231 2.21 -15.43 -7.83
N ALA A 232 2.68 -15.43 -9.07
CA ALA A 232 3.67 -16.41 -9.50
C ALA A 232 4.67 -15.79 -10.48
N VAL A 233 5.91 -16.26 -10.41
CA VAL A 233 6.94 -15.97 -11.42
C VAL A 233 7.14 -17.23 -12.25
N VAL A 234 7.18 -17.06 -13.57
CA VAL A 234 7.37 -18.16 -14.53
C VAL A 234 8.86 -18.28 -14.86
N ARG A 235 9.31 -19.51 -15.08
CA ARG A 235 10.69 -19.83 -15.46
C ARG A 235 11.04 -19.33 -16.87
#